data_AF-A0A4U9U7M2-F1
#
_entry.id   AF-A0A4U9U7M2-F1
#
_cell.length_a   1.000
_cell.length_b   1.000
_cell.length_c   1.000
_cell.angle_alpha   90.00
_cell.angle_beta   90.00
_cell.angle_gamma   90.00
#
_symmetry.space_group_name_H-M   'P 1'
#
loop_
_entity.id
_entity.type
_entity.pdbx_description
1 polymer ?
#
loop_
_entity_poly.entity_id
_entity_poly.type
_entity_poly.pdbx_seq_one_letter_code
_entity_poly.pdbx_strand_id
1 'polypeptide(L)'
;MKLKFFKDRYSAFHLISINAPDDHRTKYLQKLHKFSSEQIKKIEDIESGEGDGEYKHLTNPDIKKCIEISDIHIFNPKNEFDNNNILKAQIAWYFALMKHPGLITPTAMERVMQVAYSVKLNSGCISRQVGAVVTDTDNSLKSVGWNDVAKGQVPCSMRSLDV
;
A
#
# COMPACT_ATOMS: atom_id res chain seq x y z
N MET A 1 -13.45 -1.98 2.99
CA MET A 1 -14.33 -0.90 3.50
C MET A 1 -14.04 -0.49 4.95
N LYS A 2 -13.84 -1.45 5.88
CA LYS A 2 -13.59 -1.16 7.31
C LYS A 2 -12.41 -0.22 7.58
N LEU A 3 -11.25 -0.46 6.98
CA LEU A 3 -10.07 0.40 7.17
C LEU A 3 -10.27 1.81 6.63
N LYS A 4 -10.95 1.94 5.49
CA LYS A 4 -11.24 3.25 4.89
C LYS A 4 -12.16 4.08 5.79
N PHE A 5 -13.16 3.46 6.42
CA PHE A 5 -13.99 4.14 7.41
C PHE A 5 -13.18 4.72 8.57
N PHE A 6 -12.21 3.98 9.13
CA PHE A 6 -11.36 4.50 10.22
C PHE A 6 -10.45 5.62 9.73
N LYS A 7 -9.86 5.46 8.54
CA LYS A 7 -8.98 6.44 7.92
C LYS A 7 -9.69 7.75 7.59
N ASP A 8 -10.93 7.68 7.11
CA ASP A 8 -11.74 8.85 6.77
C ASP A 8 -12.31 9.54 8.02
N ARG A 9 -12.54 8.79 9.12
CA ARG A 9 -13.16 9.31 10.34
C ARG A 9 -12.16 9.85 11.37
N TYR A 10 -10.98 9.26 11.47
CA TYR A 10 -10.01 9.57 12.52
C TYR A 10 -8.71 10.07 11.89
N SER A 11 -8.39 11.36 12.09
CA SER A 11 -7.17 11.98 11.56
C SER A 11 -5.87 11.40 12.17
N ALA A 12 -5.95 10.86 13.39
CA ALA A 12 -4.84 10.22 14.09
C ALA A 12 -4.68 8.72 13.78
N PHE A 13 -5.44 8.19 12.81
CA PHE A 13 -5.34 6.79 12.42
C PHE A 13 -4.22 6.60 11.40
N HIS A 14 -3.27 5.73 11.73
CA HIS A 14 -2.20 5.30 10.83
C HIS A 14 -2.34 3.81 10.52
N LEU A 15 -2.36 3.47 9.24
CA LEU A 15 -2.42 2.09 8.79
C LEU A 15 -1.01 1.57 8.49
N ILE A 16 -0.63 0.47 9.15
CA ILE A 16 0.65 -0.19 8.93
C ILE A 16 0.41 -1.50 8.17
N SER A 17 1.11 -1.68 7.06
CA SER A 17 1.14 -2.95 6.31
C SER A 17 2.48 -3.65 6.51
N ILE A 18 2.45 -4.96 6.73
CA ILE A 18 3.64 -5.80 6.83
C ILE A 18 3.65 -6.74 5.63
N ASN A 19 4.72 -6.69 4.83
CA ASN A 19 4.86 -7.53 3.65
C ASN A 19 6.09 -8.45 3.76
N ALA A 20 5.99 -9.62 3.12
CA ALA A 20 7.07 -10.57 2.98
C ALA A 20 7.03 -11.16 1.55
N PRO A 21 8.17 -11.56 0.97
CA PRO A 21 8.18 -12.22 -0.33
C PRO A 21 7.32 -13.49 -0.33
N ASP A 22 6.58 -13.74 -1.41
CA ASP A 22 5.63 -14.86 -1.51
C ASP A 22 6.28 -16.23 -1.29
N ASP A 23 7.48 -16.44 -1.83
CA ASP A 23 8.24 -17.67 -1.64
C ASP A 23 8.58 -17.90 -0.15
N HIS A 24 9.01 -16.83 0.55
CA HIS A 24 9.35 -16.90 1.97
C HIS A 24 8.10 -17.11 2.83
N ARG A 25 6.99 -16.42 2.49
CA ARG A 25 5.70 -16.57 3.17
C ARG A 25 5.16 -18.00 3.03
N THR A 26 5.22 -18.57 1.84
CA THR A 26 4.77 -19.95 1.57
C THR A 26 5.62 -20.96 2.36
N LYS A 27 6.96 -20.84 2.29
CA LYS A 27 7.88 -21.70 3.05
C LYS A 27 7.65 -21.59 4.56
N TYR A 28 7.38 -20.38 5.07
CA TYR A 28 7.02 -20.14 6.47
C TYR A 28 5.75 -20.87 6.89
N LEU A 29 4.68 -20.71 6.12
CA LEU A 29 3.39 -21.36 6.38
C LEU A 29 3.48 -22.89 6.31
N GLN A 30 4.21 -23.42 5.33
CA GLN A 30 4.42 -24.86 5.18
C GLN A 30 5.25 -25.43 6.35
N LYS A 31 6.35 -24.78 6.73
CA LYS A 31 7.27 -25.30 7.75
C LYS A 31 6.68 -25.22 9.16
N LEU A 32 6.08 -24.09 9.53
CA LEU A 32 5.65 -23.84 10.90
C LEU A 32 4.19 -24.29 11.14
N HIS A 33 3.31 -24.02 10.18
CA HIS A 33 1.87 -24.29 10.31
C HIS A 33 1.42 -25.55 9.58
N LYS A 34 2.32 -26.23 8.86
CA LYS A 34 2.06 -27.49 8.14
C LYS A 34 0.90 -27.37 7.13
N PHE A 35 0.68 -26.18 6.59
CA PHE A 35 -0.34 -25.99 5.55
C PHE A 35 0.08 -26.64 4.24
N SER A 36 -0.88 -27.24 3.55
CA SER A 36 -0.69 -27.72 2.18
C SER A 36 -0.67 -26.55 1.20
N SER A 37 -0.06 -26.75 0.04
CA SER A 37 -0.06 -25.75 -1.03
C SER A 37 -1.48 -25.36 -1.49
N GLU A 38 -2.43 -26.29 -1.43
CA GLU A 38 -3.84 -26.04 -1.75
C GLU A 38 -4.52 -25.15 -0.70
N GLN A 39 -4.23 -25.37 0.58
CA GLN A 39 -4.75 -24.52 1.65
C GLN A 39 -4.22 -23.10 1.54
N ILE A 40 -2.94 -22.94 1.20
CA ILE A 40 -2.32 -21.62 1.01
C ILE A 40 -2.98 -20.89 -0.16
N LYS A 41 -3.16 -21.56 -1.31
CA LYS A 41 -3.87 -20.98 -2.46
C LYS A 41 -5.30 -20.57 -2.08
N LYS A 42 -6.03 -21.42 -1.37
CA LYS A 42 -7.40 -21.10 -0.93
C LYS A 42 -7.43 -19.86 -0.04
N ILE A 43 -6.44 -19.68 0.84
CA ILE A 43 -6.32 -18.47 1.67
C ILE A 43 -6.06 -17.26 0.78
N GLU A 44 -5.13 -17.35 -0.16
CA GLU A 44 -4.82 -16.26 -1.10
C GLU A 44 -6.02 -15.85 -1.96
N ASP A 45 -6.80 -16.84 -2.42
CA ASP A 45 -8.01 -16.59 -3.20
C ASP A 45 -9.06 -15.84 -2.36
N ILE A 46 -9.25 -16.20 -1.09
CA ILE A 46 -10.16 -15.51 -0.17
C ILE A 46 -9.66 -14.08 0.13
N GLU A 47 -8.35 -13.91 0.31
CA GLU A 47 -7.69 -12.65 0.65
C GLU A 47 -7.50 -11.70 -0.54
N SER A 48 -7.73 -12.18 -1.76
CA SER A 48 -7.71 -11.40 -2.99
C SER A 48 -8.82 -10.35 -3.04
N GLY A 49 -9.87 -10.51 -2.23
CA GLY A 49 -11.10 -9.71 -2.31
C GLY A 49 -12.05 -10.14 -3.43
N GLU A 50 -11.71 -11.18 -4.19
CA GLU A 50 -12.58 -11.78 -5.21
C GLU A 50 -13.60 -12.73 -4.55
N GLY A 51 -14.81 -12.79 -5.14
CA GLY A 51 -15.90 -13.61 -4.60
C GLY A 51 -17.27 -13.22 -5.15
N ASP A 52 -18.21 -14.16 -5.06
CA ASP A 52 -19.59 -14.03 -5.51
C ASP A 52 -20.50 -13.64 -4.34
N GLY A 53 -21.21 -12.52 -4.46
CA GLY A 53 -22.16 -12.05 -3.45
C GLY A 53 -22.28 -10.53 -3.36
N GLU A 54 -23.50 -10.06 -3.05
CA GLU A 54 -23.87 -8.63 -2.99
C GLU A 54 -23.12 -7.87 -1.85
N TYR A 55 -22.79 -8.57 -0.75
CA TYR A 55 -22.11 -8.00 0.43
C TYR A 55 -20.60 -8.28 0.49
N LYS A 56 -19.99 -8.76 -0.59
CA LYS A 56 -18.59 -9.22 -0.60
C LYS A 56 -17.58 -8.18 -0.14
N HIS A 57 -17.84 -6.90 -0.39
CA HIS A 57 -16.98 -5.77 -0.03
C HIS A 57 -16.90 -5.53 1.50
N LEU A 58 -17.81 -6.14 2.28
CA LEU A 58 -17.86 -6.11 3.74
C LEU A 58 -17.31 -7.39 4.37
N THR A 59 -17.52 -8.53 3.72
CA THR A 59 -17.19 -9.86 4.25
C THR A 59 -15.80 -10.35 3.85
N ASN A 60 -15.36 -10.06 2.63
CA ASN A 60 -14.09 -10.58 2.13
C ASN A 60 -12.98 -9.54 2.35
N PRO A 61 -11.86 -9.93 2.99
CA PRO A 61 -10.70 -9.06 3.11
C PRO A 61 -10.01 -8.93 1.74
N ASP A 62 -9.69 -7.70 1.35
CA ASP A 62 -8.89 -7.39 0.16
C ASP A 62 -7.53 -6.89 0.63
N ILE A 63 -6.58 -7.81 0.81
CA ILE A 63 -5.27 -7.49 1.40
C ILE A 63 -4.46 -6.61 0.46
N LYS A 64 -4.55 -6.82 -0.86
CA LYS A 64 -3.82 -6.03 -1.87
C LYS A 64 -4.19 -4.55 -1.75
N LYS A 65 -5.49 -4.26 -1.65
CA LYS A 65 -5.98 -2.90 -1.46
C LYS A 65 -5.61 -2.33 -0.09
N CYS A 66 -5.58 -3.16 0.96
CA CYS A 66 -5.13 -2.73 2.29
C CYS A 66 -3.66 -2.30 2.28
N ILE A 67 -2.81 -2.99 1.52
CA ILE A 67 -1.42 -2.59 1.30
C ILE A 67 -1.36 -1.28 0.51
N GLU A 68 -2.16 -1.11 -0.54
CA GLU A 68 -2.18 0.14 -1.34
C GLU A 68 -2.57 1.37 -0.51
N ILE A 69 -3.50 1.23 0.44
CA ILE A 69 -3.98 2.35 1.26
C ILE A 69 -3.20 2.55 2.56
N SER A 70 -2.19 1.73 2.85
CA SER A 70 -1.42 1.86 4.10
C SER A 70 -0.53 3.11 4.09
N ASP A 71 -0.26 3.63 5.28
CA ASP A 71 0.58 4.83 5.49
C ASP A 71 2.04 4.43 5.70
N ILE A 72 2.27 3.29 6.35
CA ILE A 72 3.59 2.77 6.68
C ILE A 72 3.72 1.35 6.15
N HIS A 73 4.79 1.12 5.39
CA HIS A 73 5.16 -0.20 4.89
C HIS A 73 6.34 -0.75 5.69
N ILE A 74 6.15 -1.94 6.24
CA ILE A 74 7.18 -2.72 6.93
C ILE A 74 7.48 -3.94 6.07
N PHE A 75 8.76 -4.17 5.83
CA PHE A 75 9.24 -5.30 5.06
C PHE A 75 9.89 -6.32 6.00
N ASN A 76 9.31 -7.50 6.07
CA ASN A 76 9.78 -8.60 6.89
C ASN A 76 10.23 -9.78 6.02
N PRO A 77 11.45 -9.74 5.46
CA PRO A 77 11.97 -10.85 4.68
C PRO A 77 12.24 -12.02 5.61
N LYS A 78 11.31 -12.97 5.66
CA LYS A 78 11.41 -14.22 6.43
C LYS A 78 12.41 -15.21 5.81
N ASN A 79 13.59 -14.74 5.41
CA ASN A 79 14.64 -15.57 4.81
C ASN A 79 15.14 -16.62 5.82
N GLU A 80 15.33 -16.19 7.07
CA GLU A 80 15.61 -17.05 8.21
C GLU A 80 14.40 -17.00 9.15
N PHE A 81 13.83 -18.16 9.49
CA PHE A 81 12.56 -18.25 10.22
C PHE A 81 12.57 -17.52 11.58
N ASP A 82 13.72 -17.49 12.25
CA ASP A 82 13.90 -16.93 13.58
C ASP A 82 14.55 -15.53 13.57
N ASN A 83 15.05 -15.10 12.42
CA ASN A 83 15.70 -13.81 12.29
C ASN A 83 14.67 -12.71 12.01
N ASN A 84 14.37 -11.94 13.04
CA ASN A 84 13.47 -10.79 12.95
C ASN A 84 14.23 -9.46 13.04
N ASN A 85 15.54 -9.44 12.79
CA ASN A 85 16.37 -8.25 13.01
C ASN A 85 15.94 -7.08 12.11
N ILE A 86 15.61 -7.37 10.84
CA ILE A 86 15.13 -6.34 9.90
C ILE A 86 13.81 -5.73 10.38
N LEU A 87 12.86 -6.57 10.78
CA LEU A 87 11.59 -6.12 11.34
C LEU A 87 11.78 -5.29 12.62
N LYS A 88 12.61 -5.77 13.55
CA LYS A 88 12.92 -5.06 14.81
C LYS A 88 13.56 -3.70 14.54
N ALA A 89 14.51 -3.63 13.61
CA ALA A 89 15.16 -2.39 13.21
C ALA A 89 14.17 -1.40 12.60
N GLN A 90 13.27 -1.85 11.71
CA GLN A 90 12.24 -1.00 11.11
C GLN A 90 11.26 -0.46 12.17
N ILE A 91 10.79 -1.30 13.10
CA ILE A 91 9.91 -0.87 14.18
C ILE A 91 10.62 0.16 15.08
N ALA A 92 11.86 -0.10 15.46
CA ALA A 92 12.66 0.82 16.28
C ALA A 92 12.87 2.17 15.55
N TRP A 93 13.11 2.13 14.24
CA TRP A 93 13.25 3.33 13.40
C TRP A 93 11.97 4.16 13.39
N TYR A 94 10.82 3.57 13.08
CA TYR A 94 9.55 4.30 13.09
C TYR A 94 9.20 4.83 14.48
N PHE A 95 9.46 4.07 15.54
CA PHE A 95 9.24 4.53 16.91
C PHE A 95 10.12 5.74 17.26
N ALA A 96 11.39 5.74 16.85
CA ALA A 96 12.29 6.86 17.03
C ALA A 96 11.80 8.11 16.28
N LEU A 97 11.29 7.96 15.05
CA LEU A 97 10.70 9.06 14.28
C LEU A 97 9.40 9.60 14.89
N MET A 98 8.57 8.74 15.48
CA MET A 98 7.36 9.17 16.20
C MET A 98 7.70 10.01 17.44
N LYS A 99 8.80 9.69 18.14
CA LYS A 99 9.27 10.45 19.30
C LYS A 99 10.00 11.74 18.92
N HIS A 100 10.80 11.68 17.86
CA HIS A 100 11.60 12.79 17.36
C HIS A 100 11.45 12.92 15.84
N PRO A 101 10.42 13.65 15.38
CA PRO A 101 10.26 13.93 13.96
C PRO A 101 11.49 14.63 13.39
N GLY A 102 11.95 14.19 12.22
CA GLY A 102 13.14 14.74 11.56
C GLY A 102 14.48 14.19 12.05
N LEU A 103 14.49 13.18 12.94
CA LEU A 103 15.72 12.51 13.38
C LEU A 103 16.51 11.89 12.22
N ILE A 104 15.80 11.39 11.21
CA ILE A 104 16.38 10.79 10.01
C ILE A 104 15.75 11.47 8.80
N THR A 105 16.61 11.96 7.90
CA THR A 105 16.17 12.61 6.66
C THR A 105 15.73 11.57 5.63
N PRO A 106 14.70 11.86 4.81
CA PRO A 106 14.24 10.94 3.78
C PRO A 106 15.32 10.65 2.76
N THR A 107 15.38 9.39 2.31
CA THR A 107 16.22 8.92 1.22
C THR A 107 15.83 9.54 -0.13
N ALA A 108 16.70 9.45 -1.14
CA ALA A 108 16.40 9.98 -2.47
C ALA A 108 15.13 9.35 -3.07
N MET A 109 14.98 8.03 -2.91
CA MET A 109 13.81 7.29 -3.38
C MET A 109 12.53 7.68 -2.66
N GLU A 110 12.56 7.90 -1.34
CA GLU A 110 11.41 8.41 -0.58
C GLU A 110 10.99 9.81 -1.05
N ARG A 111 11.95 10.69 -1.34
CA ARG A 111 11.65 12.01 -1.91
C ARG A 111 10.97 11.90 -3.28
N VAL A 112 11.47 11.04 -4.15
CA VAL A 112 10.87 10.78 -5.47
C VAL A 112 9.45 10.22 -5.33
N MET A 113 9.25 9.26 -4.43
CA MET A 113 7.93 8.70 -4.15
C MET A 113 6.97 9.76 -3.63
N GLN A 114 7.43 10.68 -2.76
CA GLN A 114 6.62 11.79 -2.27
C GLN A 114 6.19 12.74 -3.40
N VAL A 115 7.05 12.96 -4.41
CA VAL A 115 6.67 13.71 -5.61
C VAL A 115 5.58 12.96 -6.38
N ALA A 116 5.73 11.65 -6.60
CA ALA A 116 4.70 10.84 -7.27
C ALA A 116 3.36 10.89 -6.53
N TYR A 117 3.41 10.77 -5.20
CA TYR A 117 2.25 10.86 -4.34
C TYR A 117 1.57 12.24 -4.41
N SER A 118 2.34 13.32 -4.54
CA SER A 118 1.80 14.67 -4.68
C SER A 118 1.17 14.88 -6.06
N VAL A 119 1.82 14.38 -7.12
CA VAL A 119 1.34 14.52 -8.50
C VAL A 119 0.01 13.80 -8.73
N LYS A 120 -0.26 12.70 -8.02
CA LYS A 120 -1.54 11.98 -8.12
C LYS A 120 -2.75 12.88 -7.81
N LEU A 121 -2.57 13.92 -6.98
CA LEU A 121 -3.64 14.84 -6.57
C LEU A 121 -4.15 15.70 -7.73
N ASN A 122 -3.39 15.78 -8.82
CA ASN A 122 -3.83 16.44 -10.06
C ASN A 122 -4.83 15.60 -10.86
N SER A 123 -5.04 14.31 -10.50
CA SER A 123 -5.99 13.44 -11.18
C SER A 123 -7.44 13.86 -10.89
N GLY A 124 -8.20 14.12 -11.95
CA GLY A 124 -9.64 14.36 -11.86
C GLY A 124 -10.48 13.07 -11.79
N CYS A 125 -9.87 11.89 -11.67
CA CYS A 125 -10.60 10.63 -11.49
C CYS A 125 -10.92 10.38 -10.01
N ILE A 126 -12.21 10.29 -9.68
CA ILE A 126 -12.68 10.04 -8.29
C ILE A 126 -12.41 8.59 -7.85
N SER A 127 -12.48 7.66 -8.80
CA SER A 127 -12.35 6.22 -8.48
C SER A 127 -10.91 5.82 -8.15
N ARG A 128 -9.93 6.40 -8.86
CA ARG A 128 -8.52 6.03 -8.74
C ARG A 128 -7.63 7.24 -9.02
N GLN A 129 -6.75 7.57 -8.09
CA GLN A 129 -5.74 8.62 -8.23
C GLN A 129 -4.35 8.00 -8.22
N VAL A 130 -3.65 8.09 -9.34
CA VAL A 130 -2.35 7.48 -9.60
C VAL A 130 -1.39 8.58 -10.04
N GLY A 131 -0.21 8.61 -9.42
CA GLY A 131 0.90 9.47 -9.82
C GLY A 131 2.11 8.61 -10.13
N ALA A 132 2.90 9.03 -11.11
CA ALA A 132 4.10 8.36 -11.56
C ALA A 132 5.21 9.38 -11.80
N VAL A 133 6.46 8.97 -11.54
CA VAL A 133 7.66 9.78 -11.75
C VAL A 133 8.69 8.92 -12.46
N VAL A 134 9.36 9.51 -13.45
CA VAL A 134 10.49 8.89 -14.15
C VAL A 134 11.77 9.57 -13.68
N THR A 135 12.74 8.77 -13.26
CA THR A 135 14.05 9.22 -12.80
C THR A 135 15.19 8.55 -13.57
N ASP A 136 16.38 9.13 -13.49
CA ASP A 136 17.61 8.41 -13.84
C ASP A 136 18.11 7.53 -12.68
N THR A 137 19.28 6.91 -12.89
CA THR A 137 19.97 6.06 -11.92
C THR A 137 20.34 6.79 -10.63
N ASP A 138 20.49 8.12 -10.69
CA ASP A 138 20.86 8.96 -9.54
C ASP A 138 19.62 9.52 -8.81
N ASN A 139 18.42 9.01 -9.12
CA ASN A 139 17.14 9.50 -8.62
C ASN A 139 16.85 10.98 -8.96
N SER A 140 17.45 11.50 -10.04
CA SER A 140 17.13 12.83 -10.54
C SER A 140 15.86 12.77 -11.39
N LEU A 141 14.93 13.67 -11.12
CA LEU A 141 13.61 13.69 -11.74
C LEU A 141 13.69 14.13 -13.21
N LYS A 142 13.14 13.33 -14.12
CA LYS A 142 13.06 13.63 -15.57
C LYS A 142 11.66 14.04 -16.00
N SER A 143 10.64 13.36 -15.50
CA SER A 143 9.24 13.68 -15.80
C SER A 143 8.31 13.15 -14.72
N VAL A 144 7.10 13.71 -14.67
CA VAL A 144 6.00 13.28 -13.81
C VAL A 144 4.74 13.11 -14.63
N GLY A 145 3.83 12.26 -14.17
CA GLY A 145 2.53 12.06 -14.81
C GLY A 145 1.49 11.56 -13.81
N TRP A 146 0.22 11.71 -14.18
CA TRP A 146 -0.92 11.20 -13.43
C TRP A 146 -1.98 10.67 -14.39
N ASN A 147 -2.90 9.87 -13.88
CA ASN A 147 -4.03 9.40 -14.68
C ASN A 147 -5.07 10.51 -14.81
N ASP A 148 -5.54 10.79 -16.04
CA ASP A 148 -6.63 11.72 -16.28
C ASP A 148 -7.46 11.28 -17.50
N VAL A 149 -8.62 11.90 -17.67
CA VAL A 149 -9.47 11.68 -18.85
C VAL A 149 -8.79 12.18 -20.13
N ALA A 150 -9.22 11.68 -21.29
CA ALA A 150 -8.68 12.12 -22.56
C ALA A 150 -8.84 13.64 -22.75
N LYS A 151 -7.88 14.26 -23.44
CA LYS A 151 -7.90 15.71 -23.71
C LYS A 151 -9.24 16.12 -24.34
N GLY A 152 -9.91 17.09 -23.72
CA GLY A 152 -11.22 17.60 -24.17
C GLY A 152 -12.42 16.97 -23.46
N GLN A 153 -12.23 15.99 -22.59
CA GLN A 153 -13.30 15.46 -21.75
C GLN A 153 -13.31 16.13 -20.37
N VAL A 154 -14.49 16.27 -19.78
CA VAL A 154 -14.65 16.79 -18.42
C VAL A 154 -14.26 15.69 -17.41
N PRO A 155 -13.27 15.96 -16.54
CA PRO A 155 -12.87 15.03 -15.48
C PRO A 155 -14.01 14.71 -14.52
N CYS A 156 -13.99 13.50 -13.94
CA CYS A 156 -15.06 13.05 -13.04
C CYS A 156 -15.25 13.98 -11.83
N SER A 157 -14.17 14.56 -11.31
CA SER A 157 -14.19 15.52 -10.19
C SER A 157 -14.96 16.80 -10.47
N MET A 158 -15.10 17.20 -11.74
CA MET A 158 -15.81 18.41 -12.17
C MET A 158 -17.22 18.12 -12.71
N ARG A 159 -17.67 16.86 -12.69
CA ARG A 159 -19.05 16.53 -13.05
C ARG A 159 -19.95 16.80 -11.85
N SER A 160 -20.79 17.83 -11.93
CA SER A 160 -21.94 17.97 -11.04
C SER A 160 -23.01 16.96 -11.43
N LEU A 161 -23.72 16.43 -10.43
CA LEU A 161 -25.07 15.93 -10.65
C LEU A 161 -25.96 17.16 -10.68
N ASP A 162 -26.33 17.61 -11.87
CA ASP A 162 -27.38 18.62 -11.99
C ASP A 162 -28.70 17.94 -11.57
N VAL A 163 -29.15 18.23 -10.34
CA VAL A 163 -30.49 17.92 -9.82
C VAL A 163 -31.16 19.24 -9.48
#